data_AF-A0A2E7HBI5-F1
#
_entry.id   AF-A0A2E7HBI5-F1
#
_cell.length_a   1.000
_cell.length_b   1.000
_cell.length_c   1.000
_cell.angle_alpha   90.00
_cell.angle_beta   90.00
_cell.angle_gamma   90.00
#
_symmetry.space_group_name_H-M   'P 1'
#
loop_
_entity.id
_entity.type
_entity.pdbx_description
1 polymer ?
#
loop_
_entity_poly.entity_id
_entity_poly.type
_entity_poly.pdbx_seq_one_letter_code
_entity_poly.pdbx_strand_id
1 'polypeptide(L)'
;MTTTEPYCQMRRNALAALDTAGVNYRIACIIRSYMGLQTFVLSGLAVSHVGDSSVVLSMRVLEPDDGFPPIGSVDVGIRMAPGLTEPAVERLAGAIAARLKPSALL
;
A
#
# COMPACT_ATOMS: atom_id res chain seq x y z
N MET A 1 1.07 -28.95 -0.30
CA MET A 1 1.77 -27.99 -1.18
C MET A 1 1.31 -26.59 -0.78
N THR A 2 2.00 -26.00 0.19
CA THR A 2 1.58 -24.75 0.84
C THR A 2 2.06 -23.58 -0.02
N THR A 3 1.26 -23.17 -1.00
CA THR A 3 1.52 -21.89 -1.68
C THR A 3 1.20 -20.80 -0.69
N THR A 4 2.21 -20.28 0.00
CA THR A 4 2.10 -19.08 0.82
C THR A 4 1.62 -17.97 -0.09
N GLU A 5 0.36 -17.55 0.05
CA GLU A 5 -0.17 -16.44 -0.72
C GLU A 5 0.70 -15.20 -0.40
N PRO A 6 1.20 -14.46 -1.41
CA PRO A 6 2.11 -13.34 -1.17
C PRO A 6 1.44 -12.31 -0.25
N TYR A 7 2.07 -12.06 0.90
CA TYR A 7 1.57 -11.18 1.95
C TYR A 7 1.55 -9.72 1.49
N CYS A 8 0.38 -9.22 1.09
CA CYS A 8 0.17 -7.81 0.76
C CYS A 8 -0.52 -7.11 1.95
N GLN A 9 0.22 -6.28 2.69
CA GLN A 9 -0.33 -5.54 3.84
C GLN A 9 -1.46 -4.59 3.42
N MET A 10 -1.30 -3.88 2.31
CA MET A 10 -2.31 -2.98 1.76
C MET A 10 -3.64 -3.70 1.49
N ARG A 11 -3.58 -4.89 0.88
CA ARG A 11 -4.77 -5.71 0.62
C ARG A 11 -5.45 -6.11 1.92
N ARG A 12 -4.71 -6.62 2.90
CA ARG A 12 -5.31 -7.03 4.18
C ARG A 12 -5.95 -5.86 4.92
N ASN A 13 -5.30 -4.70 4.96
CA ASN A 13 -5.87 -3.50 5.58
C ASN A 13 -7.17 -3.08 4.89
N ALA A 14 -7.18 -3.05 3.56
CA ALA A 14 -8.36 -2.67 2.79
C ALA A 14 -9.53 -3.63 3.00
N LEU A 15 -9.30 -4.95 2.92
CA LEU A 15 -10.36 -5.94 3.12
C LEU A 15 -10.89 -5.90 4.56
N ALA A 16 -10.01 -5.81 5.56
CA ALA A 16 -10.43 -5.71 6.95
C ALA A 16 -11.27 -4.45 7.24
N ALA A 17 -10.92 -3.32 6.62
CA ALA A 17 -11.70 -2.08 6.74
C ALA A 17 -13.09 -2.23 6.11
N LEU A 18 -13.17 -2.82 4.91
CA LEU A 18 -14.45 -3.08 4.22
C LEU A 18 -15.32 -4.06 5.01
N ASP A 19 -14.74 -5.15 5.51
CA ASP A 19 -15.42 -6.15 6.33
C ASP A 19 -15.97 -5.52 7.62
N THR A 20 -15.16 -4.71 8.31
CA THR A 20 -15.55 -4.01 9.54
C THR A 20 -16.67 -3.00 9.30
N ALA A 21 -16.65 -2.30 8.15
CA ALA A 21 -17.67 -1.34 7.78
C ALA A 21 -18.93 -1.99 7.18
N GLY A 22 -18.95 -3.31 6.97
CA GLY A 22 -20.08 -4.00 6.35
C GLY A 22 -20.28 -3.65 4.87
N VAL A 23 -19.23 -3.19 4.18
CA VAL A 23 -19.29 -2.83 2.76
C VAL A 23 -19.19 -4.11 1.94
N ASN A 24 -20.24 -4.44 1.18
CA ASN A 24 -20.21 -5.58 0.27
C ASN A 24 -19.23 -5.33 -0.89
N TYR A 25 -18.31 -6.27 -1.12
CA TYR A 25 -17.37 -6.21 -2.24
C TYR A 25 -17.19 -7.58 -2.90
N ARG A 26 -16.56 -7.56 -4.07
CA ARG A 26 -16.02 -8.75 -4.73
C ARG A 26 -14.62 -8.47 -5.24
N ILE A 27 -13.78 -9.51 -5.29
CA ILE A 27 -12.45 -9.39 -5.91
C ILE A 27 -12.63 -9.42 -7.42
N ALA A 28 -12.47 -8.26 -8.09
CA ALA A 28 -12.60 -8.17 -9.53
C ALA A 28 -11.44 -8.83 -10.29
N CYS A 29 -10.22 -8.73 -9.76
CA CYS A 29 -9.00 -9.32 -10.31
C CYS A 29 -7.90 -9.41 -9.24
N ILE A 30 -6.94 -10.33 -9.39
CA ILE A 30 -5.71 -10.40 -8.59
C ILE A 30 -4.52 -10.28 -9.53
N ILE A 31 -3.67 -9.30 -9.27
CA ILE A 31 -2.51 -8.96 -10.10
C ILE A 31 -1.35 -8.54 -9.21
N ARG A 32 -0.14 -8.85 -9.66
CA ARG A 32 1.12 -8.57 -8.95
C ARG A 32 1.94 -7.52 -9.68
N SER A 33 1.27 -6.47 -10.15
CA SER A 33 1.89 -5.33 -10.84
C SER A 33 1.10 -4.08 -10.52
N TYR A 34 1.81 -3.04 -10.09
CA TYR A 34 1.20 -1.75 -9.84
C TYR A 34 0.61 -1.16 -11.13
N MET A 35 1.34 -1.23 -12.26
CA MET A 35 0.83 -0.77 -13.56
C MET A 35 -0.44 -1.51 -13.96
N GLY A 36 -0.51 -2.83 -13.75
CA GLY A 36 -1.73 -3.59 -14.03
C GLY A 36 -2.91 -3.10 -13.20
N LEU A 37 -2.67 -2.76 -11.93
CA LEU A 37 -3.70 -2.25 -11.02
C LEU A 37 -4.20 -0.89 -11.49
N GLN A 38 -3.29 -0.01 -11.88
CA GLN A 38 -3.65 1.28 -12.44
C GLN A 38 -4.51 1.14 -13.69
N THR A 39 -4.20 0.22 -14.61
CA THR A 39 -5.00 0.01 -15.83
C THR A 39 -6.45 -0.36 -15.52
N PHE A 40 -6.71 -1.20 -14.52
CA PHE A 40 -8.08 -1.55 -14.11
C PHE A 40 -8.82 -0.37 -13.48
N VAL A 41 -8.13 0.46 -12.69
CA VAL A 41 -8.71 1.66 -12.09
C VAL A 41 -9.04 2.70 -13.19
N LEU A 42 -8.08 2.98 -14.07
CA LEU A 42 -8.22 3.98 -15.13
C LEU A 42 -9.25 3.58 -16.20
N SER A 43 -9.47 2.28 -16.40
CA SER A 43 -10.54 1.78 -17.29
C SER A 43 -11.93 1.74 -16.64
N GLY A 44 -12.04 2.08 -15.36
CA GLY A 44 -13.32 2.01 -14.63
C GLY A 44 -13.80 0.59 -14.32
N LEU A 45 -12.92 -0.41 -14.44
CA LEU A 45 -13.27 -1.82 -14.22
C LEU A 45 -13.23 -2.22 -12.73
N ALA A 46 -12.46 -1.49 -11.92
CA ALA A 46 -12.32 -1.76 -10.50
C ALA A 46 -11.94 -0.52 -9.70
N VAL A 47 -12.18 -0.58 -8.39
CA VAL A 47 -11.60 0.32 -7.38
C VAL A 47 -10.41 -0.37 -6.70
N SER A 48 -9.45 0.40 -6.23
CA SER A 48 -8.29 -0.17 -5.54
C SER A 48 -7.75 0.75 -4.45
N HIS A 49 -7.16 0.14 -3.42
CA HIS A 49 -6.43 0.87 -2.38
C HIS A 49 -4.95 0.97 -2.77
N VAL A 50 -4.44 2.20 -2.80
CA VAL A 50 -3.05 2.54 -3.11
C VAL A 50 -2.58 3.60 -2.13
N GLY A 51 -1.26 3.73 -1.93
CA GLY A 51 -0.71 4.85 -1.16
C GLY A 51 -0.87 6.17 -1.92
N ASP A 52 -0.97 7.28 -1.19
CA ASP A 52 -1.18 8.62 -1.75
C ASP A 52 -0.16 8.99 -2.83
N SER A 53 1.11 8.63 -2.61
CA SER A 53 2.21 8.87 -3.56
C SER A 53 2.05 8.13 -4.90
N SER A 54 1.11 7.21 -4.99
CA SER A 54 0.85 6.39 -6.17
C SER A 54 -0.37 6.86 -6.96
N VAL A 55 -1.20 7.76 -6.40
CA VAL A 55 -2.34 8.33 -7.12
C VAL A 55 -1.84 9.18 -8.30
N VAL A 56 -2.41 8.97 -9.48
CA VAL A 56 -2.12 9.75 -10.69
C VAL A 56 -3.30 10.64 -11.07
N LEU A 57 -3.06 11.70 -11.84
CA LEU A 57 -4.06 12.74 -12.15
C LEU A 57 -5.39 12.22 -12.73
N SER A 58 -5.36 11.11 -13.47
CA SER A 58 -6.55 10.52 -14.08
C SER A 58 -7.34 9.59 -13.14
N MET A 59 -6.90 9.45 -11.88
CA MET A 59 -7.62 8.70 -10.86
C MET A 59 -8.46 9.64 -9.99
N ARG A 60 -9.59 9.13 -9.52
CA ARG A 60 -10.40 9.77 -8.49
C ARG A 60 -10.12 9.09 -7.16
N VAL A 61 -9.83 9.87 -6.13
CA VAL A 61 -9.77 9.38 -4.74
C VAL A 61 -11.20 9.23 -4.22
N LEU A 62 -11.50 8.12 -3.55
CA LEU A 62 -12.81 7.83 -2.97
C LEU A 62 -12.76 8.10 -1.47
N GLU A 63 -13.75 8.83 -0.97
CA GLU A 63 -13.83 9.28 0.42
C GLU A 63 -14.96 8.55 1.19
N PRO A 64 -15.09 8.73 2.51
CA PRO A 64 -16.20 8.18 3.29
C PRO A 64 -17.59 8.50 2.73
N ASP A 65 -17.76 9.67 2.13
CA ASP A 65 -19.01 10.08 1.49
C ASP A 65 -19.34 9.28 0.22
N ASP A 66 -18.34 8.63 -0.40
CA ASP A 66 -18.54 7.65 -1.49
C ASP A 66 -18.90 6.25 -0.97
N GLY A 67 -19.01 6.06 0.35
CA GLY A 67 -19.29 4.77 1.00
C GLY A 67 -18.05 3.90 1.24
N PHE A 68 -16.84 4.46 1.15
CA PHE A 68 -15.60 3.74 1.41
C PHE A 68 -14.99 4.13 2.77
N PRO A 69 -14.74 3.16 3.68
CA PRO A 69 -14.16 3.47 4.98
C PRO A 69 -12.72 3.99 4.84
N PRO A 70 -12.23 4.80 5.80
CA PRO A 70 -10.82 5.13 5.85
C PRO A 70 -9.99 3.85 6.03
N ILE A 71 -8.99 3.68 5.19
CA ILE A 71 -8.04 2.56 5.28
C ILE A 71 -6.78 3.12 5.95
N GLY A 72 -6.37 2.51 7.06
CA GLY A 72 -5.21 2.97 7.84
C GLY A 72 -3.92 3.03 7.03
N SER A 73 -2.89 3.67 7.58
CA SER A 73 -1.60 3.81 6.92
C SER A 73 -0.79 2.52 6.91
N VAL A 74 0.16 2.44 5.98
CA VAL A 74 1.23 1.45 6.00
C VAL A 74 2.55 2.21 5.95
N ASP A 75 3.44 1.81 6.85
CA ASP A 75 4.72 2.47 6.99
C ASP A 75 5.76 1.83 6.08
N VAL A 76 6.66 2.67 5.57
CA VAL A 76 7.82 2.26 4.81
C VAL A 76 9.05 2.43 5.68
N GLY A 77 9.75 1.33 5.93
CA GLY A 77 10.96 1.31 6.73
C GLY A 77 12.16 0.83 5.93
N ILE A 78 13.35 1.20 6.37
CA ILE A 78 14.62 0.67 5.89
C ILE A 78 15.00 -0.49 6.80
N ARG A 79 15.24 -1.67 6.22
CA ARG A 79 15.77 -2.82 6.95
C ARG A 79 17.22 -3.04 6.59
N MET A 80 18.08 -2.94 7.59
CA MET A 80 19.53 -3.18 7.46
C MET A 80 19.83 -4.65 7.74
N ALA A 81 20.78 -5.23 7.01
CA ALA A 81 21.28 -6.55 7.34
C ALA A 81 22.04 -6.50 8.68
N PRO A 82 21.88 -7.49 9.57
CA PRO A 82 22.66 -7.54 10.81
C PRO A 82 24.16 -7.53 10.52
N GLY A 83 24.90 -6.68 11.24
CA GLY A 83 26.36 -6.59 11.12
C GLY A 83 26.89 -5.84 9.90
N LEU A 84 26.02 -5.23 9.09
CA LEU A 84 26.42 -4.37 7.98
C LEU A 84 27.00 -3.05 8.52
N THR A 85 28.23 -2.71 8.11
CA THR A 85 29.02 -1.58 8.65
C THR A 85 29.67 -0.72 7.56
N GLU A 86 29.27 -0.94 6.32
CA GLU A 86 29.81 -0.30 5.14
C GLU A 86 29.42 1.19 5.13
N PRO A 87 30.39 2.12 5.20
CA PRO A 87 30.08 3.55 5.38
C PRO A 87 29.17 4.13 4.30
N ALA A 88 29.26 3.64 3.07
CA ALA A 88 28.39 4.06 1.97
C ALA A 88 26.92 3.66 2.21
N VAL A 89 26.69 2.48 2.78
CA VAL A 89 25.35 1.98 3.08
C VAL A 89 24.75 2.74 4.25
N GLU A 90 25.53 2.99 5.30
CA GLU A 90 25.11 3.81 6.44
C GLU A 90 24.75 5.24 6.01
N ARG A 91 25.61 5.87 5.18
CA ARG A 91 25.37 7.21 4.63
C ARG A 91 24.08 7.26 3.82
N LEU A 92 23.84 6.27 2.96
CA LEU A 92 22.63 6.18 2.16
C LEU A 92 21.38 5.95 3.03
N ALA A 93 21.44 5.01 3.97
CA ALA A 93 20.34 4.73 4.89
C ALA A 93 19.98 5.97 5.72
N GLY A 94 20.98 6.67 6.26
CA GLY A 94 20.77 7.93 6.98
C GLY A 94 20.18 9.03 6.11
N ALA A 95 20.62 9.16 4.86
CA ALA A 95 20.08 10.14 3.92
C ALA A 95 18.61 9.85 3.55
N ILE A 96 18.24 8.58 3.36
CA ILE A 96 16.85 8.18 3.12
C ILE A 96 16.01 8.38 4.39
N ALA A 97 16.49 7.93 5.55
CA ALA A 97 15.78 8.04 6.82
C ALA A 97 15.46 9.50 7.18
N ALA A 98 16.39 10.43 6.92
CA ALA A 98 16.17 11.87 7.12
C ALA A 98 15.07 12.49 6.22
N ARG A 99 14.61 11.76 5.19
CA ARG A 99 13.54 12.17 4.26
C ARG A 99 12.25 11.40 4.44
N LEU A 100 12.26 10.33 5.23
CA LEU A 100 11.04 9.65 5.62
C LEU A 100 10.30 10.50 6.65
N LYS A 101 8.98 10.60 6.50
CA LYS A 101 8.15 11.19 7.55
C LYS A 101 8.11 10.19 8.72
N PRO A 102 8.30 10.62 9.97
CA PRO A 102 8.07 9.75 11.10
C PRO A 102 6.62 9.27 11.05
N SER A 103 6.42 7.96 10.99
CA SER A 103 5.10 7.40 11.21
C SER A 103 4.84 7.36 12.71
N ALA A 104 3.61 7.68 13.12
CA ALA A 104 3.23 7.83 14.53
C ALA A 104 3.19 6.51 15.33
N LEU A 105 3.74 5.41 14.80
CA LEU A 105 3.66 4.08 15.40
C LEU A 105 4.95 3.29 15.18
N LEU A 106 5.96 3.59 15.99
CA LEU A 106 6.91 2.61 16.54
C LEU A 106 7.22 2.98 17.99
#